data_AF-A0A6N2MWT0-F1
#
_entry.id   AF-A0A6N2MWT0-F1
#
_cell.length_a   1.000
_cell.length_b   1.000
_cell.length_c   1.000
_cell.angle_alpha   90.00
_cell.angle_beta   90.00
_cell.angle_gamma   90.00
#
_symmetry.space_group_name_H-M   'P 1'
#
loop_
_entity.id
_entity.type
_entity.pdbx_description
1 polymer ?
#
loop_
_entity_poly.entity_id
_entity_poly.type
_entity_poly.pdbx_seq_one_letter_code
_entity_poly.pdbx_strand_id
1 'polypeptide(L)'
;MGDISCSNGISSGNGVNGKSHSSLNGYRKSCWYEEEIEENLRWCFALNRLNFHSGPQRFNLQGHALVIDGKLQSAEVDEFIYHESLVHPAFLHHSSPKTVFIMGGGEGSTAREILRHKSVEKVVMCDIDEEVVEFCKAYLVVNREAFCDPRLEVIINDARAELETGKECYDVIIGDLADPIEGGPCYKLYTKSFYEHTVKPRLNQGGIFITQAGPAGIFSHTEVFSCIFNTLRQVFKYVVPYSAHIPSYADTWGWVMASDSPFMLSADELDTRIKQRIPGENRYLDGKTFSSASTLSKAVRKSLDSETHVYTEGTARFIYGHGSVHQQNQAKLIRNGLMEGTPAKSSK
;
A
#
# COMPACT_ATOMS: atom_id res chain seq x y z
N MET A 1 -8.08 -15.27 -2.83
CA MET A 1 -7.18 -15.75 -1.76
C MET A 1 -5.90 -16.17 -2.46
N GLY A 2 -4.75 -15.58 -2.15
CA GLY A 2 -3.51 -15.99 -2.78
C GLY A 2 -3.21 -17.44 -2.45
N ASP A 3 -2.99 -18.27 -3.47
CA ASP A 3 -2.80 -19.71 -3.31
C ASP A 3 -1.31 -20.04 -3.36
N ILE A 4 -0.88 -20.94 -2.47
CA ILE A 4 0.46 -21.51 -2.53
C ILE A 4 0.39 -22.81 -3.31
N SER A 5 0.91 -22.79 -4.53
CA SER A 5 1.06 -24.01 -5.33
C SER A 5 2.45 -24.59 -5.10
N CYS A 6 2.54 -25.87 -4.77
CA CYS A 6 3.83 -26.58 -4.72
C CYS A 6 3.79 -27.72 -5.73
N SER A 7 4.73 -27.73 -6.66
CA SER A 7 4.88 -28.78 -7.67
C SER A 7 6.16 -29.59 -7.42
N ASN A 8 6.09 -30.90 -7.71
CA ASN A 8 7.27 -31.75 -7.81
C ASN A 8 7.81 -31.59 -9.23
N GLY A 9 8.96 -30.93 -9.39
CA GLY A 9 9.56 -30.75 -10.72
C GLY A 9 9.82 -32.09 -11.42
N ILE A 10 9.15 -32.33 -12.55
CA ILE A 10 9.51 -33.41 -13.47
C ILE A 10 10.57 -32.85 -14.41
N SER A 11 11.83 -33.25 -14.23
CA SER A 11 12.87 -33.07 -15.24
C SER A 11 12.58 -34.00 -16.41
N SER A 12 11.97 -33.50 -17.49
CA SER A 12 11.86 -34.21 -18.76
C SER A 12 13.23 -34.24 -19.48
N GLY A 13 14.10 -35.12 -19.01
CA GLY A 13 15.33 -35.48 -19.73
C GLY A 13 15.05 -36.59 -20.74
N ASN A 14 15.00 -36.27 -22.03
CA ASN A 14 15.13 -37.26 -23.10
C ASN A 14 16.53 -37.88 -23.04
N GLY A 15 16.64 -39.14 -22.64
CA GLY A 15 17.91 -39.86 -22.56
C GLY A 15 17.71 -41.38 -22.46
N VAL A 16 17.95 -42.05 -23.58
CA VAL A 16 17.96 -43.51 -23.74
C VAL A 16 19.15 -44.13 -22.99
N ASN A 17 18.96 -45.35 -22.48
CA ASN A 17 19.93 -46.32 -21.93
C ASN A 17 20.34 -46.23 -20.45
N GLY A 18 19.71 -47.12 -19.66
CA GLY A 18 20.35 -48.14 -18.83
C GLY A 18 21.63 -47.81 -18.05
N LYS A 19 21.46 -47.53 -16.75
CA LYS A 19 22.14 -48.19 -15.61
C LYS A 19 21.75 -47.46 -14.33
N SER A 20 21.34 -48.22 -13.32
CA SER A 20 21.02 -47.72 -11.98
C SER A 20 22.28 -47.16 -11.31
N HIS A 21 22.41 -45.84 -11.26
CA HIS A 21 23.26 -45.15 -10.31
C HIS A 21 22.40 -44.31 -9.38
N SER A 22 22.53 -44.57 -8.08
CA SER A 22 21.94 -43.83 -6.98
C SER A 22 22.41 -42.37 -7.00
N SER A 23 21.54 -41.45 -7.38
CA SER A 23 21.72 -40.02 -7.13
C SER A 23 20.87 -39.61 -5.92
N LEU A 24 21.52 -39.47 -4.77
CA LEU A 24 21.05 -38.60 -3.69
C LEU A 24 21.10 -37.16 -4.21
N ASN A 25 20.01 -36.66 -4.81
CA ASN A 25 19.80 -35.24 -5.03
C ASN A 25 18.39 -34.89 -4.54
N GLY A 26 18.35 -34.13 -3.44
CA GLY A 26 17.12 -33.71 -2.78
C GLY A 26 16.25 -32.91 -3.73
N TYR A 27 15.02 -33.39 -3.95
CA TYR A 27 13.98 -32.66 -4.65
C TYR A 27 13.69 -31.35 -3.90
N ARG A 28 14.14 -30.20 -4.44
CA ARG A 28 13.58 -28.91 -4.01
C ARG A 28 12.14 -28.86 -4.50
N LYS A 29 11.17 -28.89 -3.59
CA LYS A 29 9.79 -28.50 -3.90
C LYS A 29 9.84 -27.06 -4.43
N SER A 30 9.43 -26.83 -5.67
CA SER A 30 9.19 -25.50 -6.18
C SER A 30 7.82 -25.06 -5.68
N CYS A 31 7.79 -24.08 -4.78
CA CYS A 31 6.57 -23.47 -4.31
C CYS A 31 6.44 -22.07 -4.91
N TRP A 32 5.21 -21.68 -5.23
CA TRP A 32 4.86 -20.39 -5.81
C TRP A 32 3.78 -19.75 -4.97
N TYR A 33 3.87 -18.44 -4.78
CA TYR A 33 2.75 -17.60 -4.35
C TYR A 33 2.05 -17.11 -5.61
N GLU A 34 0.75 -17.35 -5.70
CA GLU A 34 -0.06 -17.02 -6.87
C GLU A 34 -1.15 -16.03 -6.44
N GLU A 35 -1.13 -14.84 -7.04
CA GLU A 35 -2.12 -13.79 -6.84
C GLU A 35 -2.91 -13.61 -8.13
N GLU A 36 -4.24 -13.63 -8.04
CA GLU A 36 -5.12 -13.26 -9.15
C GLU A 36 -5.35 -11.76 -9.09
N ILE A 37 -4.61 -11.01 -9.93
CA ILE A 37 -4.61 -9.54 -9.95
C ILE A 37 -5.72 -8.97 -10.84
N GLU A 38 -6.20 -9.75 -11.82
CA GLU A 38 -7.44 -9.50 -12.58
C GLU A 38 -8.14 -10.85 -12.84
N GLU A 39 -9.44 -10.85 -13.20
CA GLU A 39 -10.25 -12.08 -13.43
C GLU A 39 -9.58 -13.12 -14.34
N ASN A 40 -8.73 -12.67 -15.27
CA ASN A 40 -8.03 -13.53 -16.22
C ASN A 40 -6.51 -13.37 -16.19
N LEU A 41 -5.96 -12.73 -15.14
CA LEU A 41 -4.54 -12.46 -15.00
C LEU A 41 -4.03 -12.89 -13.63
N ARG A 42 -3.07 -13.83 -13.65
CA ARG A 42 -2.41 -14.34 -12.45
C ARG A 42 -0.96 -13.93 -12.44
N TRP A 43 -0.50 -13.44 -11.30
CA TRP A 43 0.86 -13.05 -11.04
C TRP A 43 1.47 -14.02 -10.04
N CYS A 44 2.57 -14.67 -10.44
CA CYS A 44 3.15 -15.77 -9.68
C CYS A 44 4.59 -15.47 -9.29
N PHE A 45 4.91 -15.61 -8.01
CA PHE A 45 6.25 -15.41 -7.48
C PHE A 45 6.80 -16.70 -6.88
N ALA A 46 8.05 -17.03 -7.22
CA ALA A 46 8.71 -18.19 -6.65
C ALA A 46 9.02 -17.96 -5.15
N LEU A 47 8.64 -18.92 -4.31
CA LEU A 47 8.83 -18.87 -2.86
C LEU A 47 10.15 -19.53 -2.44
N ASN A 48 10.97 -18.78 -1.71
CA ASN A 48 12.22 -19.30 -1.13
C ASN A 48 12.00 -19.95 0.24
N ARG A 49 11.12 -19.38 1.08
CA ARG A 49 10.75 -19.88 2.42
C ARG A 49 9.37 -19.37 2.82
N LEU A 50 8.59 -20.23 3.46
CA LEU A 50 7.26 -19.94 4.00
C LEU A 50 7.34 -19.77 5.52
N ASN A 51 6.93 -18.61 6.05
CA ASN A 51 6.76 -18.39 7.48
C ASN A 51 5.28 -18.04 7.72
N PHE A 52 4.48 -19.02 8.15
CA PHE A 52 3.07 -18.77 8.47
C PHE A 52 2.93 -18.16 9.85
N HIS A 53 2.10 -17.13 9.96
CA HIS A 53 1.46 -16.68 11.20
C HIS A 53 -0.05 -16.70 10.97
N SER A 54 -0.82 -16.98 12.01
CA SER A 54 -2.28 -16.82 11.99
C SER A 54 -2.59 -15.31 11.98
N GLY A 55 -3.11 -14.78 10.87
CA GLY A 55 -3.30 -13.35 10.64
C GLY A 55 -2.57 -12.86 9.37
N PRO A 56 -1.98 -11.65 9.34
CA PRO A 56 -1.17 -11.18 8.21
C PRO A 56 -0.07 -12.20 7.87
N GLN A 57 0.09 -12.46 6.57
CA GLN A 57 1.00 -13.48 6.07
C GLN A 57 2.26 -12.82 5.51
N ARG A 58 3.43 -13.39 5.82
CA ARG A 58 4.71 -12.94 5.28
C ARG A 58 5.41 -14.05 4.53
N PHE A 59 5.82 -13.75 3.31
CA PHE A 59 6.57 -14.68 2.47
C PHE A 59 7.92 -14.10 2.10
N ASN A 60 8.86 -14.96 1.69
CA ASN A 60 10.13 -14.52 1.12
C ASN A 60 10.12 -14.75 -0.40
N LEU A 61 9.97 -13.65 -1.14
CA LEU A 61 9.96 -13.48 -2.59
C LEU A 61 11.24 -12.76 -3.05
N GLN A 62 12.41 -13.41 -2.96
CA GLN A 62 13.71 -12.75 -3.19
C GLN A 62 13.96 -11.51 -2.30
N GLY A 63 13.27 -11.48 -1.15
CA GLY A 63 13.04 -10.35 -0.26
C GLY A 63 11.74 -10.60 0.50
N HIS A 64 11.48 -9.92 1.60
CA HIS A 64 10.24 -10.13 2.37
C HIS A 64 9.04 -9.45 1.71
N ALA A 65 7.92 -10.16 1.57
CA ALA A 65 6.66 -9.64 1.08
C ALA A 65 5.59 -9.76 2.16
N LEU A 66 4.83 -8.67 2.35
CA LEU A 66 3.67 -8.60 3.23
C LEU A 66 2.41 -8.86 2.41
N VAL A 67 1.62 -9.85 2.84
CA VAL A 67 0.36 -10.24 2.19
C VAL A 67 -0.75 -10.19 3.23
N ILE A 68 -1.80 -9.42 2.94
CA ILE A 68 -2.99 -9.29 3.79
C ILE A 68 -4.20 -9.73 2.98
N ASP A 69 -5.04 -10.60 3.55
CA ASP A 69 -6.19 -11.22 2.87
C ASP A 69 -5.88 -11.88 1.52
N GLY A 70 -4.63 -12.32 1.36
CA GLY A 70 -4.15 -12.94 0.13
C GLY A 70 -3.76 -11.97 -0.99
N LYS A 71 -3.76 -10.66 -0.73
CA LYS A 71 -3.28 -9.62 -1.64
C LYS A 71 -1.92 -9.10 -1.22
N LEU A 72 -1.01 -8.93 -2.17
CA LEU A 72 0.29 -8.33 -1.90
C LEU A 72 0.12 -6.85 -1.48
N GLN A 73 0.67 -6.49 -0.33
CA GLN A 73 0.62 -5.13 0.21
C GLN A 73 1.95 -4.39 0.11
N SER A 74 3.07 -5.11 0.17
CA SER A 74 4.40 -4.51 0.13
C SER A 74 5.42 -5.60 -0.14
N ALA A 75 6.45 -5.28 -0.93
CA ALA A 75 7.60 -6.14 -1.14
C ALA A 75 8.89 -5.35 -0.86
N GLU A 76 9.77 -5.91 -0.03
CA GLU A 76 11.02 -5.27 0.42
C GLU A 76 11.90 -4.75 -0.73
N VAL A 77 11.81 -5.38 -1.90
CA VAL A 77 12.61 -5.02 -3.07
C VAL A 77 12.21 -3.68 -3.69
N ASP A 78 10.95 -3.27 -3.61
CA ASP A 78 10.41 -2.11 -4.33
C ASP A 78 9.41 -1.25 -3.54
N GLU A 79 9.09 -1.58 -2.28
CA GLU A 79 8.21 -0.78 -1.41
C GLU A 79 8.66 0.68 -1.29
N PHE A 80 9.97 0.93 -1.39
CA PHE A 80 10.53 2.28 -1.39
C PHE A 80 9.96 3.15 -2.51
N ILE A 81 9.61 2.58 -3.67
CA ILE A 81 9.00 3.33 -4.78
C ILE A 81 7.62 3.83 -4.36
N TYR A 82 6.82 2.97 -3.74
CA TYR A 82 5.49 3.32 -3.26
C TYR A 82 5.57 4.36 -2.14
N HIS A 83 6.37 4.12 -1.11
CA HIS A 83 6.42 4.98 0.07
C HIS A 83 7.10 6.33 -0.19
N GLU A 84 8.17 6.39 -0.98
CA GLU A 84 8.76 7.67 -1.40
C GLU A 84 7.76 8.48 -2.23
N SER A 85 7.00 7.82 -3.11
CA SER A 85 5.97 8.46 -3.95
C SER A 85 4.76 8.92 -3.14
N LEU A 86 4.33 8.17 -2.12
CA LEU A 86 3.22 8.53 -1.25
C LEU A 86 3.57 9.68 -0.29
N VAL A 87 4.81 9.73 0.20
CA VAL A 87 5.17 10.68 1.27
C VAL A 87 5.81 11.95 0.71
N HIS A 88 6.91 11.82 -0.02
CA HIS A 88 7.80 12.96 -0.23
C HIS A 88 7.19 14.11 -1.04
N PRO A 89 6.38 13.88 -2.10
CA PRO A 89 5.78 14.98 -2.86
C PRO A 89 5.00 15.97 -2.00
N ALA A 90 4.14 15.49 -1.10
CA ALA A 90 3.34 16.35 -0.23
C ALA A 90 4.22 17.19 0.71
N PHE A 91 5.21 16.56 1.32
CA PHE A 91 6.10 17.20 2.29
C PHE A 91 7.04 18.23 1.65
N LEU A 92 7.49 17.95 0.42
CA LEU A 92 8.34 18.85 -0.34
C LEU A 92 7.55 20.07 -0.82
N HIS A 93 6.26 19.94 -1.15
CA HIS A 93 5.41 21.08 -1.50
C HIS A 93 5.00 21.92 -0.30
N HIS A 94 4.80 21.30 0.87
CA HIS A 94 4.54 22.03 2.11
C HIS A 94 5.73 22.94 2.48
N SER A 95 5.47 24.11 3.06
CA SER A 95 6.52 25.08 3.40
C SER A 95 7.45 24.56 4.50
N SER A 96 6.91 23.97 5.57
CA SER A 96 7.64 23.32 6.66
C SER A 96 6.72 22.39 7.46
N PRO A 97 6.47 21.15 7.01
CA PRO A 97 5.51 20.25 7.67
C PRO A 97 6.06 19.74 9.01
N LYS A 98 5.26 19.85 10.07
CA LYS A 98 5.60 19.50 11.45
C LYS A 98 4.70 18.41 12.04
N THR A 99 3.39 18.53 11.85
CA THR A 99 2.40 17.58 12.38
C THR A 99 1.75 16.78 11.25
N VAL A 100 1.72 15.47 11.40
CA VAL A 100 1.26 14.54 10.36
C VAL A 100 0.27 13.54 10.92
N PHE A 101 -0.79 13.23 10.16
CA PHE A 101 -1.71 12.14 10.46
C PHE A 101 -1.72 11.14 9.31
N ILE A 102 -1.58 9.85 9.62
CA ILE A 102 -1.66 8.73 8.66
C ILE A 102 -2.95 7.97 8.95
N MET A 103 -3.80 7.84 7.94
CA MET A 103 -4.94 6.92 7.94
C MET A 103 -4.44 5.58 7.39
N GLY A 104 -4.41 4.55 8.22
CA GLY A 104 -3.78 3.26 7.91
C GLY A 104 -2.27 3.28 8.10
N GLY A 105 -1.54 2.64 7.19
CA GLY A 105 -0.08 2.59 7.20
C GLY A 105 0.54 1.69 8.26
N GLY A 106 -0.21 0.73 8.82
CA GLY A 106 0.24 -0.19 9.87
C GLY A 106 1.50 -1.01 9.57
N GLU A 107 1.94 -1.06 8.30
CA GLU A 107 3.26 -1.57 7.91
C GLU A 107 4.41 -0.80 8.58
N GLY A 108 4.24 0.52 8.77
CA GLY A 108 5.24 1.43 9.30
C GLY A 108 6.19 2.04 8.26
N SER A 109 6.15 1.62 7.00
CA SER A 109 7.00 2.16 5.93
C SER A 109 6.64 3.61 5.57
N THR A 110 5.35 3.95 5.57
CA THR A 110 4.89 5.35 5.46
C THR A 110 5.45 6.22 6.59
N ALA A 111 5.37 5.74 7.85
CA ALA A 111 5.95 6.44 9.00
C ALA A 111 7.47 6.60 8.87
N ARG A 112 8.18 5.56 8.41
CA ARG A 112 9.63 5.59 8.15
C ARG A 112 10.00 6.73 7.20
N GLU A 113 9.30 6.87 6.07
CA GLU A 113 9.59 7.93 5.10
C GLU A 113 9.26 9.33 5.62
N ILE A 114 8.18 9.47 6.42
CA ILE A 114 7.81 10.74 7.05
C ILE A 114 8.90 11.18 8.04
N LEU A 115 9.36 10.26 8.89
CA LEU A 115 10.32 10.54 9.95
C LEU A 115 11.71 10.94 9.44
N ARG A 116 12.00 10.69 8.15
CA ARG A 116 13.18 11.24 7.47
C ARG A 116 13.12 12.76 7.34
N HIS A 117 11.94 13.39 7.30
CA HIS A 117 11.84 14.85 7.18
C HIS A 117 12.23 15.54 8.50
N LYS A 118 13.32 16.34 8.47
CA LYS A 118 13.88 17.01 9.66
C LYS A 118 12.91 17.97 10.35
N SER A 119 11.92 18.49 9.64
CA SER A 119 10.93 19.43 10.19
C SER A 119 9.81 18.74 10.98
N VAL A 120 9.65 17.42 10.85
CA VAL A 120 8.57 16.67 11.48
C VAL A 120 8.81 16.56 12.98
N GLU A 121 7.81 16.99 13.73
CA GLU A 121 7.77 17.03 15.20
C GLU A 121 6.84 15.96 15.76
N LYS A 122 5.74 15.63 15.06
CA LYS A 122 4.76 14.62 15.48
C LYS A 122 4.17 13.88 14.28
N VAL A 123 4.09 12.55 14.37
CA VAL A 123 3.43 11.66 13.42
C VAL A 123 2.41 10.82 14.19
N VAL A 124 1.14 10.93 13.83
CA VAL A 124 0.09 10.05 14.35
C VAL A 124 -0.24 9.02 13.27
N MET A 125 -0.07 7.74 13.59
CA MET A 125 -0.47 6.64 12.73
C MET A 125 -1.72 5.99 13.31
N CYS A 126 -2.84 6.10 12.60
CA CYS A 126 -4.13 5.55 13.00
C CYS A 126 -4.49 4.37 12.11
N ASP A 127 -4.28 3.16 12.61
CA ASP A 127 -4.63 1.91 11.91
C ASP A 127 -5.75 1.19 12.68
N ILE A 128 -6.63 0.50 11.96
CA ILE A 128 -7.76 -0.21 12.56
C ILE A 128 -7.36 -1.60 13.09
N ASP A 129 -6.27 -2.18 12.56
CA ASP A 129 -5.86 -3.55 12.83
C ASP A 129 -4.58 -3.61 13.68
N GLU A 130 -4.75 -3.83 14.99
CA GLU A 130 -3.64 -3.99 15.94
C GLU A 130 -2.75 -5.18 15.61
N GLU A 131 -3.30 -6.27 15.07
CA GLU A 131 -2.53 -7.46 14.74
C GLU A 131 -1.56 -7.18 13.58
N VAL A 132 -2.00 -6.40 12.58
CA VAL A 132 -1.14 -5.95 11.47
C VAL A 132 0.01 -5.09 12.00
N VAL A 133 -0.28 -4.13 12.87
CA VAL A 133 0.73 -3.23 13.45
C VAL A 133 1.78 -4.02 14.24
N GLU A 134 1.36 -4.85 15.19
CA GLU A 134 2.28 -5.60 16.06
C GLU A 134 3.07 -6.65 15.25
N PHE A 135 2.45 -7.24 14.23
CA PHE A 135 3.16 -8.11 13.29
C PHE A 135 4.26 -7.34 12.54
N CYS A 136 3.93 -6.21 11.93
CA CYS A 136 4.90 -5.43 11.14
C CYS A 136 6.04 -4.92 12.02
N LYS A 137 5.73 -4.45 13.22
CA LYS A 137 6.72 -4.03 14.23
C LYS A 137 7.69 -5.15 14.63
N ALA A 138 7.18 -6.38 14.80
CA ALA A 138 8.02 -7.52 15.15
C ALA A 138 8.91 -7.99 13.96
N TYR A 139 8.33 -8.01 12.75
CA TYR A 139 8.87 -8.76 11.63
C TYR A 139 9.53 -7.89 10.54
N LEU A 140 9.05 -6.67 10.28
CA LEU A 140 9.61 -5.77 9.27
C LEU A 140 10.75 -4.95 9.89
N VAL A 141 11.94 -5.54 9.88
CA VAL A 141 13.16 -4.97 10.48
C VAL A 141 13.46 -3.57 9.94
N VAL A 142 13.16 -3.32 8.67
CA VAL A 142 13.35 -2.02 8.00
C VAL A 142 12.57 -0.87 8.68
N ASN A 143 11.47 -1.17 9.37
CA ASN A 143 10.61 -0.18 10.02
C ASN A 143 10.83 -0.08 11.54
N ARG A 144 11.74 -0.86 12.13
CA ARG A 144 11.96 -0.88 13.59
C ARG A 144 12.33 0.48 14.15
N GLU A 145 13.22 1.21 13.47
CA GLU A 145 13.62 2.55 13.91
C GLU A 145 12.44 3.52 13.89
N ALA A 146 11.56 3.42 12.88
CA ALA A 146 10.36 4.23 12.79
C ALA A 146 9.39 3.96 13.95
N PHE A 147 9.13 2.68 14.25
CA PHE A 147 8.28 2.27 15.38
C PHE A 147 8.84 2.65 16.76
N CYS A 148 10.14 2.93 16.86
CA CYS A 148 10.80 3.37 18.09
C CYS A 148 11.05 4.88 18.14
N ASP A 149 10.73 5.63 17.08
CA ASP A 149 10.95 7.07 17.04
C ASP A 149 9.97 7.76 18.01
N PRO A 150 10.45 8.61 18.94
CA PRO A 150 9.58 9.26 19.92
C PRO A 150 8.58 10.24 19.31
N ARG A 151 8.73 10.59 18.03
CA ARG A 151 7.78 11.43 17.29
C ARG A 151 6.60 10.63 16.75
N LEU A 152 6.66 9.30 16.72
CA LEU A 152 5.58 8.44 16.25
C LEU A 152 4.65 8.05 17.40
N GLU A 153 3.37 8.38 17.25
CA GLU A 153 2.27 7.95 18.08
C GLU A 153 1.40 6.97 17.27
N VAL A 154 1.18 5.77 17.81
CA VAL A 154 0.34 4.75 17.17
C VAL A 154 -1.00 4.67 17.89
N ILE A 155 -2.08 4.86 17.14
CA ILE A 155 -3.45 4.79 17.61
C ILE A 155 -4.13 3.62 16.89
N ILE A 156 -4.73 2.71 17.67
CA ILE A 156 -5.55 1.63 17.13
C ILE A 156 -7.00 2.10 17.12
N ASN A 157 -7.47 2.63 15.99
CA ASN A 157 -8.82 3.16 15.85
C ASN A 157 -9.24 3.29 14.37
N ASP A 158 -10.54 3.50 14.13
CA ASP A 158 -11.05 3.96 12.84
C ASP A 158 -10.60 5.41 12.58
N ALA A 159 -9.88 5.62 11.48
CA ALA A 159 -9.29 6.92 11.16
C ALA A 159 -10.32 8.03 10.97
N ARG A 160 -11.55 7.71 10.52
CA ARG A 160 -12.62 8.71 10.42
C ARG A 160 -13.12 9.09 11.81
N ALA A 161 -13.38 8.13 12.68
CA ALA A 161 -13.78 8.40 14.05
C ALA A 161 -12.70 9.21 14.81
N GLU A 162 -11.43 8.87 14.63
CA GLU A 162 -10.30 9.58 15.24
C GLU A 162 -10.24 11.04 14.77
N LEU A 163 -10.34 11.30 13.46
CA LEU A 163 -10.36 12.67 12.92
C LEU A 163 -11.64 13.44 13.28
N GLU A 164 -12.80 12.79 13.35
CA GLU A 164 -14.06 13.45 13.73
C GLU A 164 -14.05 13.89 15.20
N THR A 165 -13.54 13.04 16.10
CA THR A 165 -13.51 13.30 17.54
C THR A 165 -12.33 14.14 18.00
N GLY A 166 -11.20 14.08 17.30
CA GLY A 166 -10.00 14.85 17.58
C GLY A 166 -10.23 16.36 17.51
N LYS A 167 -9.28 17.14 18.05
CA LYS A 167 -9.26 18.61 17.88
C LYS A 167 -7.99 19.11 17.21
N GLU A 168 -6.99 18.24 17.10
CA GLU A 168 -5.71 18.56 16.49
C GLU A 168 -5.87 18.75 14.98
N CYS A 169 -5.04 19.65 14.43
CA CYS A 169 -4.92 19.87 13.00
C CYS A 169 -3.49 19.55 12.56
N TYR A 170 -3.37 19.11 11.30
CA TYR A 170 -2.15 18.55 10.74
C TYR A 170 -1.70 19.35 9.53
N ASP A 171 -0.39 19.47 9.34
CA ASP A 171 0.18 20.06 8.13
C ASP A 171 0.04 19.12 6.93
N VAL A 172 0.10 17.81 7.18
CA VAL A 172 -0.11 16.78 6.16
C VAL A 172 -1.00 15.67 6.72
N ILE A 173 -2.03 15.28 5.96
CA ILE A 173 -2.83 14.08 6.22
C ILE A 173 -2.60 13.11 5.05
N ILE A 174 -2.27 11.85 5.36
CA ILE A 174 -1.98 10.79 4.39
C ILE A 174 -3.05 9.69 4.47
N GLY A 175 -3.63 9.32 3.34
CA GLY A 175 -4.41 8.10 3.17
C GLY A 175 -3.54 6.96 2.63
N ASP A 176 -3.12 6.06 3.52
CA ASP A 176 -2.42 4.82 3.19
C ASP A 176 -3.33 3.63 3.49
N LEU A 177 -4.45 3.62 2.76
CA LEU A 177 -5.59 2.74 2.98
C LEU A 177 -5.71 1.75 1.84
N ALA A 178 -6.32 0.60 2.07
CA ALA A 178 -6.75 -0.28 1.00
C ALA A 178 -7.71 0.44 0.03
N ASP A 179 -7.79 -0.05 -1.21
CA ASP A 179 -8.64 0.52 -2.24
C ASP A 179 -10.14 0.53 -1.83
N PRO A 180 -10.91 1.55 -2.25
CA PRO A 180 -12.32 1.66 -1.90
C PRO A 180 -13.17 0.60 -2.62
N ILE A 181 -13.47 -0.50 -1.93
CA ILE A 181 -14.42 -1.53 -2.37
C ILE A 181 -15.79 -1.24 -1.74
N GLU A 182 -16.88 -1.33 -2.50
CA GLU A 182 -18.24 -1.10 -1.98
C GLU A 182 -18.55 -2.06 -0.82
N GLY A 183 -19.04 -1.51 0.30
CA GLY A 183 -19.29 -2.25 1.53
C GLY A 183 -18.04 -2.60 2.36
N GLY A 184 -16.84 -2.31 1.83
CA GLY A 184 -15.58 -2.42 2.56
C GLY A 184 -15.39 -1.31 3.60
N PRO A 185 -14.56 -1.54 4.64
CA PRO A 185 -14.37 -0.58 5.72
C PRO A 185 -13.75 0.74 5.22
N CYS A 186 -12.89 0.69 4.21
CA CYS A 186 -12.18 1.86 3.70
C CYS A 186 -13.05 2.78 2.81
N TYR A 187 -14.18 2.32 2.27
CA TYR A 187 -14.98 3.09 1.32
C TYR A 187 -15.38 4.48 1.86
N LYS A 188 -15.77 4.52 3.13
CA LYS A 188 -16.22 5.74 3.81
C LYS A 188 -15.13 6.81 3.92
N LEU A 189 -13.87 6.42 3.76
CA LEU A 189 -12.67 7.27 3.80
C LEU A 189 -12.32 7.88 2.42
N TYR A 190 -13.08 7.53 1.37
CA TYR A 190 -12.89 8.08 0.01
C TYR A 190 -14.05 8.95 -0.47
N THR A 191 -15.05 9.22 0.38
CA THR A 191 -16.22 10.00 -0.02
C THR A 191 -15.98 11.51 0.01
N LYS A 192 -16.71 12.25 -0.83
CA LYS A 192 -16.74 13.72 -0.83
C LYS A 192 -17.03 14.27 0.57
N SER A 193 -18.03 13.71 1.25
CA SER A 193 -18.45 14.14 2.59
C SER A 193 -17.32 14.00 3.61
N PHE A 194 -16.61 12.88 3.59
CA PHE A 194 -15.45 12.66 4.46
C PHE A 194 -14.33 13.66 4.18
N TYR A 195 -13.99 13.89 2.91
CA TYR A 195 -12.98 14.89 2.57
C TYR A 195 -13.40 16.32 2.98
N GLU A 196 -14.65 16.69 2.73
CA GLU A 196 -15.16 18.06 2.95
C GLU A 196 -15.40 18.38 4.43
N HIS A 197 -15.91 17.41 5.21
CA HIS A 197 -16.36 17.63 6.58
C HIS A 197 -15.43 17.04 7.65
N THR A 198 -14.53 16.13 7.28
CA THR A 198 -13.62 15.47 8.23
C THR A 198 -12.17 15.80 7.93
N VAL A 199 -11.66 15.52 6.72
CA VAL A 199 -10.24 15.72 6.40
C VAL A 199 -9.89 17.21 6.30
N LYS A 200 -10.63 17.95 5.47
CA LYS A 200 -10.31 19.36 5.18
C LYS A 200 -10.32 20.26 6.43
N PRO A 201 -11.27 20.14 7.38
CA PRO A 201 -11.24 20.89 8.63
C PRO A 201 -10.08 20.54 9.58
N ARG A 202 -9.41 19.40 9.36
CA ARG A 202 -8.26 18.93 10.15
C ARG A 202 -6.92 19.28 9.51
N LEU A 203 -6.91 19.96 8.37
CA LEU A 203 -5.70 20.51 7.78
C LEU A 203 -5.42 21.92 8.34
N ASN A 204 -4.16 22.16 8.71
CA ASN A 204 -3.67 23.50 9.00
C ASN A 204 -3.74 24.39 7.75
N GLN A 205 -3.59 25.70 7.93
CA GLN A 205 -3.50 26.61 6.79
C GLN A 205 -2.28 26.25 5.93
N GLY A 206 -2.51 26.01 4.64
CA GLY A 206 -1.47 25.51 3.72
C GLY A 206 -1.26 24.00 3.77
N GLY A 207 -2.07 23.29 4.57
CA GLY A 207 -2.00 21.85 4.72
C GLY A 207 -2.32 21.10 3.42
N ILE A 208 -1.76 19.89 3.32
CA ILE A 208 -1.86 19.05 2.14
C ILE A 208 -2.45 17.70 2.54
N PHE A 209 -3.48 17.29 1.81
CA PHE A 209 -3.94 15.90 1.81
C PHE A 209 -3.26 15.13 0.69
N ILE A 210 -2.91 13.88 0.94
CA ILE A 210 -2.42 12.96 -0.08
C ILE A 210 -2.99 11.57 0.19
N THR A 211 -3.35 10.83 -0.86
CA THR A 211 -3.80 9.44 -0.73
C THR A 211 -3.21 8.58 -1.83
N GLN A 212 -2.93 7.33 -1.50
CA GLN A 212 -2.86 6.27 -2.50
C GLN A 212 -4.22 6.21 -3.23
N ALA A 213 -4.20 6.02 -4.54
CA ALA A 213 -5.37 6.15 -5.39
C ALA A 213 -5.53 4.97 -6.36
N GLY A 214 -5.02 3.80 -5.98
CA GLY A 214 -5.19 2.53 -6.68
C GLY A 214 -4.43 2.43 -8.00
N PRO A 215 -4.81 1.43 -8.83
CA PRO A 215 -4.24 1.24 -10.16
C PRO A 215 -4.38 2.48 -11.04
N ALA A 216 -3.31 2.86 -11.73
CA ALA A 216 -3.21 4.01 -12.63
C ALA A 216 -2.65 3.62 -14.01
N GLY A 217 -2.74 2.34 -14.36
CA GLY A 217 -2.41 1.81 -15.68
C GLY A 217 -3.34 2.34 -16.77
N ILE A 218 -2.96 2.10 -18.03
CA ILE A 218 -3.64 2.69 -19.20
C ILE A 218 -5.14 2.34 -19.28
N PHE A 219 -5.56 1.22 -18.71
CA PHE A 219 -6.96 0.79 -18.59
C PHE A 219 -7.46 0.80 -17.14
N SER A 220 -6.66 0.28 -16.21
CA SER A 220 -7.00 0.12 -14.80
C SER A 220 -7.21 1.45 -14.06
N HIS A 221 -6.69 2.58 -14.56
CA HIS A 221 -6.94 3.92 -13.98
C HIS A 221 -8.42 4.32 -13.86
N THR A 222 -9.30 3.66 -14.62
CA THR A 222 -10.75 3.94 -14.60
C THR A 222 -11.49 3.28 -13.44
N GLU A 223 -10.84 2.36 -12.73
CA GLU A 223 -11.47 1.61 -11.65
C GLU A 223 -11.69 2.50 -10.42
N VAL A 224 -10.62 3.14 -9.94
CA VAL A 224 -10.67 4.04 -8.77
C VAL A 224 -9.88 5.34 -8.95
N PHE A 225 -8.74 5.34 -9.65
CA PHE A 225 -7.85 6.51 -9.74
C PHE A 225 -8.55 7.75 -10.30
N SER A 226 -9.30 7.60 -11.41
CA SER A 226 -10.09 8.70 -11.99
C SER A 226 -11.15 9.23 -11.01
N CYS A 227 -11.84 8.32 -10.31
CA CYS A 227 -12.93 8.63 -9.39
C CYS A 227 -12.42 9.32 -8.12
N ILE A 228 -11.31 8.87 -7.55
CA ILE A 228 -10.65 9.48 -6.39
C ILE A 228 -10.20 10.90 -6.76
N PHE A 229 -9.52 11.06 -7.90
CA PHE A 229 -9.12 12.36 -8.42
C PHE A 229 -10.31 13.32 -8.57
N ASN A 230 -11.39 12.87 -9.23
CA ASN A 230 -12.56 13.72 -9.44
C ASN A 230 -13.29 14.04 -8.14
N THR A 231 -13.33 13.11 -7.18
CA THR A 231 -13.93 13.33 -5.85
C THR A 231 -13.18 14.41 -5.08
N LEU A 232 -11.83 14.35 -5.05
CA LEU A 232 -11.01 15.37 -4.41
C LEU A 232 -11.14 16.74 -5.08
N ARG A 233 -11.32 16.79 -6.42
CA ARG A 233 -11.58 18.04 -7.16
C ARG A 233 -12.87 18.74 -6.76
N GLN A 234 -13.83 18.02 -6.17
CA GLN A 234 -15.06 18.65 -5.66
C GLN A 234 -14.85 19.39 -4.33
N VAL A 235 -13.71 19.17 -3.66
CA VAL A 235 -13.47 19.60 -2.27
C VAL A 235 -12.28 20.56 -2.16
N PHE A 236 -11.21 20.31 -2.89
CA PHE A 236 -9.96 21.08 -2.82
C PHE A 236 -9.74 21.93 -4.07
N LYS A 237 -9.15 23.12 -3.89
CA LYS A 237 -8.90 24.05 -5.00
C LYS A 237 -7.84 23.53 -5.98
N TYR A 238 -6.79 22.88 -5.48
CA TYR A 238 -5.70 22.35 -6.29
C TYR A 238 -5.57 20.85 -6.03
N VAL A 239 -5.61 20.06 -7.10
CA VAL A 239 -5.53 18.59 -7.03
C VAL A 239 -4.55 18.13 -8.11
N VAL A 240 -3.52 17.38 -7.71
CA VAL A 240 -2.44 16.91 -8.58
C VAL A 240 -2.38 15.38 -8.53
N PRO A 241 -2.82 14.70 -9.60
CA PRO A 241 -2.67 13.26 -9.74
C PRO A 241 -1.27 12.96 -10.32
N TYR A 242 -0.66 11.88 -9.86
CA TYR A 242 0.61 11.39 -10.40
C TYR A 242 0.70 9.88 -10.22
N SER A 243 1.61 9.24 -10.95
CA SER A 243 1.73 7.80 -10.91
C SER A 243 3.15 7.30 -11.17
N ALA A 244 3.43 6.08 -10.72
CA ALA A 244 4.70 5.39 -10.90
C ALA A 244 4.46 3.88 -11.02
N HIS A 245 5.36 3.19 -11.72
CA HIS A 245 5.28 1.73 -11.84
C HIS A 245 5.81 1.05 -10.57
N ILE A 246 5.03 0.15 -9.99
CA ILE A 246 5.42 -0.70 -8.86
C ILE A 246 5.60 -2.13 -9.38
N PRO A 247 6.85 -2.63 -9.56
CA PRO A 247 7.10 -3.93 -10.18
C PRO A 247 6.34 -5.10 -9.55
N SER A 248 6.26 -5.14 -8.22
CA SER A 248 5.56 -6.20 -7.50
C SER A 248 4.06 -6.18 -7.70
N TYR A 249 3.46 -5.03 -8.03
CA TYR A 249 2.02 -4.92 -8.30
C TYR A 249 1.66 -5.22 -9.75
N ALA A 250 2.67 -5.41 -10.61
CA ALA A 250 2.51 -5.63 -12.04
C ALA A 250 1.67 -4.55 -12.75
N ASP A 251 1.58 -3.35 -12.18
CA ASP A 251 0.89 -2.20 -12.76
C ASP A 251 1.54 -0.86 -12.32
N THR A 252 1.09 0.21 -12.97
CA THR A 252 1.30 1.58 -12.52
C THR A 252 0.35 1.88 -11.35
N TRP A 253 0.87 2.44 -10.27
CA TRP A 253 0.10 2.86 -9.11
C TRP A 253 -0.05 4.37 -9.06
N GLY A 254 -1.21 4.85 -8.62
CA GLY A 254 -1.58 6.25 -8.59
C GLY A 254 -1.61 6.84 -7.18
N TRP A 255 -1.31 8.13 -7.10
CA TRP A 255 -1.52 8.97 -5.91
C TRP A 255 -2.15 10.28 -6.32
N VAL A 256 -2.88 10.89 -5.38
CA VAL A 256 -3.48 12.22 -5.59
C VAL A 256 -3.17 13.12 -4.41
N MET A 257 -2.49 14.24 -4.67
CA MET A 257 -2.33 15.35 -3.71
C MET A 257 -3.46 16.35 -3.87
N ALA A 258 -3.91 16.93 -2.75
CA ALA A 258 -4.95 17.93 -2.72
C ALA A 258 -4.67 19.01 -1.66
N SER A 259 -4.87 20.28 -2.01
CA SER A 259 -4.73 21.42 -1.09
C SER A 259 -5.54 22.62 -1.58
N ASP A 260 -5.82 23.56 -0.67
CA ASP A 260 -6.31 24.90 -1.04
C ASP A 260 -5.18 25.89 -1.35
N SER A 261 -3.92 25.46 -1.16
CA SER A 261 -2.71 26.19 -1.59
C SER A 261 -2.12 25.57 -2.86
N PRO A 262 -1.54 26.39 -3.77
CA PRO A 262 -1.07 25.90 -5.06
C PRO A 262 0.24 25.11 -4.95
N PHE A 263 0.40 24.11 -5.82
CA PHE A 263 1.63 23.33 -5.98
C PHE A 263 2.48 23.94 -7.10
N MET A 264 3.52 24.71 -6.76
CA MET A 264 4.24 25.57 -7.72
C MET A 264 5.76 25.31 -7.80
N LEU A 265 6.23 24.11 -7.43
CA LEU A 265 7.67 23.82 -7.41
C LEU A 265 8.16 23.23 -8.73
N SER A 266 9.31 23.74 -9.19
CA SER A 266 10.10 23.13 -10.25
C SER A 266 10.88 21.90 -9.74
N ALA A 267 11.36 21.07 -10.67
CA ALA A 267 12.24 19.94 -10.34
C ALA A 267 13.47 20.37 -9.51
N ASP A 268 14.13 21.47 -9.88
CA ASP A 268 15.33 21.94 -9.19
C ASP A 268 15.03 22.46 -7.76
N GLU A 269 13.85 23.05 -7.56
CA GLU A 269 13.38 23.47 -6.23
C GLU A 269 13.04 22.26 -5.35
N LEU A 270 12.44 21.21 -5.93
CA LEU A 270 12.21 19.94 -5.24
C LEU A 270 13.54 19.31 -4.80
N ASP A 271 14.53 19.23 -5.70
CA ASP A 271 15.86 18.71 -5.38
C ASP A 271 16.57 19.51 -4.29
N THR A 272 16.42 20.84 -4.33
CA THR A 272 16.94 21.73 -3.28
C THR A 272 16.29 21.42 -1.93
N ARG A 273 14.96 21.24 -1.90
CA ARG A 273 14.24 20.88 -0.67
C ARG A 273 14.59 19.48 -0.17
N ILE A 274 14.77 18.50 -1.06
CA ILE A 274 15.22 17.14 -0.71
C ILE A 274 16.55 17.23 0.04
N LYS A 275 17.57 17.88 -0.56
CA LYS A 275 18.90 18.04 0.04
C LYS A 275 18.87 18.73 1.41
N GLN A 276 17.97 19.69 1.59
CA GLN A 276 17.85 20.42 2.84
C GLN A 276 17.15 19.60 3.94
N ARG A 277 16.04 18.94 3.59
CA ARG A 277 15.05 18.41 4.55
C ARG A 277 15.17 16.92 4.83
N ILE A 278 15.70 16.14 3.89
CA ILE A 278 15.75 14.68 3.98
C ILE A 278 17.21 14.26 4.14
N PRO A 279 17.60 13.55 5.22
CA PRO A 279 18.93 12.99 5.37
C PRO A 279 19.11 11.79 4.44
N GLY A 280 20.34 11.62 3.95
CA GLY A 280 20.67 10.59 2.96
C GLY A 280 20.13 10.92 1.58
N GLU A 281 20.08 9.91 0.72
CA GLU A 281 19.53 10.02 -0.64
C GLU A 281 18.24 9.20 -0.73
N ASN A 282 17.28 9.74 -1.48
CA ASN A 282 16.13 8.97 -1.93
C ASN A 282 16.58 7.92 -2.94
N ARG A 283 15.97 6.74 -2.90
CA ARG A 283 16.28 5.64 -3.82
C ARG A 283 15.51 5.77 -5.14
N TYR A 284 14.34 6.40 -5.12
CA TYR A 284 13.47 6.56 -6.29
C TYR A 284 13.24 8.01 -6.69
N LEU A 285 12.87 8.86 -5.72
CA LEU A 285 12.29 10.17 -6.01
C LEU A 285 13.33 11.30 -6.01
N ASP A 286 13.57 11.88 -7.20
CA ASP A 286 14.13 13.22 -7.38
C ASP A 286 13.07 14.17 -7.99
N GLY A 287 13.42 15.45 -8.16
CA GLY A 287 12.52 16.45 -8.72
C GLY A 287 12.08 16.18 -10.16
N LYS A 288 12.94 15.56 -10.97
CA LYS A 288 12.60 15.16 -12.35
C LYS A 288 11.69 13.96 -12.37
N THR A 289 11.91 12.98 -11.48
CA THR A 289 11.04 11.83 -11.28
C THR A 289 9.63 12.29 -10.91
N PHE A 290 9.48 13.23 -9.97
CA PHE A 290 8.15 13.76 -9.64
C PHE A 290 7.50 14.54 -10.80
N SER A 291 8.29 15.36 -11.52
CA SER A 291 7.80 16.09 -12.69
C SER A 291 7.33 15.14 -13.80
N SER A 292 8.03 14.02 -13.98
CA SER A 292 7.63 12.95 -14.89
C SER A 292 6.38 12.23 -14.41
N ALA A 293 6.33 11.84 -13.13
CA ALA A 293 5.21 11.12 -12.54
C ALA A 293 3.88 11.89 -12.61
N SER A 294 3.94 13.22 -12.48
CA SER A 294 2.77 14.10 -12.62
C SER A 294 2.40 14.42 -14.07
N THR A 295 3.23 14.01 -15.04
CA THR A 295 2.94 14.14 -16.48
C THR A 295 2.27 12.87 -17.01
N LEU A 296 0.97 12.75 -16.78
CA LEU A 296 0.20 11.57 -17.19
C LEU A 296 0.06 11.44 -18.72
N SER A 297 -0.15 10.20 -19.20
CA SER A 297 -0.35 9.92 -20.62
C SER A 297 -1.63 10.60 -21.17
N LYS A 298 -1.72 10.76 -22.50
CA LYS A 298 -2.86 11.42 -23.15
C LYS A 298 -4.21 10.76 -22.79
N ALA A 299 -4.27 9.43 -22.78
CA ALA A 299 -5.51 8.70 -22.52
C ALA A 299 -5.96 8.87 -21.07
N VAL A 300 -5.02 8.71 -20.13
CA VAL A 300 -5.28 8.87 -18.69
C VAL A 300 -5.71 10.32 -18.38
N ARG A 301 -5.01 11.34 -18.90
CA ARG A 301 -5.41 12.75 -18.72
C ARG A 301 -6.82 13.02 -19.23
N LYS A 302 -7.13 12.56 -20.45
CA LYS A 302 -8.47 12.74 -21.02
C LYS A 302 -9.54 12.07 -20.16
N SER A 303 -9.27 10.87 -19.66
CA SER A 303 -10.16 10.13 -18.77
C SER A 303 -10.44 10.92 -17.49
N LEU A 304 -9.38 11.34 -16.79
CA LEU A 304 -9.46 12.15 -15.56
C LEU A 304 -10.19 13.49 -15.77
N ASP A 305 -9.98 14.15 -16.91
CA ASP A 305 -10.67 15.40 -17.26
C ASP A 305 -12.16 15.20 -17.51
N SER A 306 -12.55 14.03 -18.02
CA SER A 306 -13.93 13.68 -18.37
C SER A 306 -14.68 12.90 -17.28
N GLU A 307 -14.01 12.53 -16.19
CA GLU A 307 -14.61 11.77 -15.10
C GLU A 307 -15.70 12.61 -14.42
N THR A 308 -16.85 11.99 -14.20
CA THR A 308 -18.01 12.62 -13.55
C THR A 308 -18.40 11.93 -12.26
N HIS A 309 -17.83 10.74 -12.02
CA HIS A 309 -18.11 9.97 -10.83
C HIS A 309 -17.52 10.63 -9.58
N VAL A 310 -18.32 10.71 -8.53
CA VAL A 310 -17.93 11.28 -7.23
C VAL A 310 -18.38 10.30 -6.16
N TYR A 311 -17.45 9.82 -5.33
CA TYR A 311 -17.78 8.94 -4.24
C TYR A 311 -18.64 9.67 -3.20
N THR A 312 -19.87 9.20 -3.01
CA THR A 312 -20.77 9.60 -1.92
C THR A 312 -21.16 8.37 -1.12
N GLU A 313 -21.81 8.50 0.04
CA GLU A 313 -22.18 7.35 0.89
C GLU A 313 -23.06 6.27 0.21
N GLY A 314 -23.43 6.40 -1.08
CA GLY A 314 -24.17 5.37 -1.83
C GLY A 314 -23.91 5.30 -3.35
N THR A 315 -22.71 5.65 -3.85
CA THR A 315 -22.45 5.68 -5.30
C THR A 315 -21.15 5.01 -5.79
N ALA A 316 -20.51 4.10 -5.07
CA ALA A 316 -19.16 3.59 -5.43
C ALA A 316 -18.99 2.92 -6.82
N ARG A 317 -17.82 3.10 -7.46
CA ARG A 317 -17.24 2.23 -8.52
C ARG A 317 -16.17 1.26 -7.96
N PHE A 318 -16.00 0.12 -8.63
CA PHE A 318 -15.34 -1.10 -8.14
C PHE A 318 -13.98 -1.38 -8.77
N ILE A 319 -13.08 -2.03 -8.01
CA ILE A 319 -11.97 -2.85 -8.53
C ILE A 319 -12.46 -4.29 -8.60
N TYR A 320 -12.29 -4.95 -9.75
CA TYR A 320 -12.61 -6.37 -9.89
C TYR A 320 -11.52 -7.22 -9.23
N GLY A 321 -11.90 -7.96 -8.19
CA GLY A 321 -11.01 -8.84 -7.42
C GLY A 321 -11.73 -9.38 -6.18
N HIS A 322 -12.60 -10.36 -6.39
CA HIS A 322 -13.49 -10.91 -5.37
C HIS A 322 -12.71 -11.67 -4.27
N GLY A 323 -12.67 -11.11 -3.06
CA GLY A 323 -12.51 -11.89 -1.84
C GLY A 323 -13.78 -12.68 -1.55
N SER A 324 -14.02 -13.78 -2.27
CA SER A 324 -15.07 -14.73 -1.90
C SER A 324 -14.60 -15.55 -0.71
N VAL A 325 -15.16 -15.26 0.47
CA VAL A 325 -15.03 -16.11 1.66
C VAL A 325 -15.76 -17.42 1.38
N HIS A 326 -15.06 -18.41 0.84
CA HIS A 326 -15.50 -19.80 0.90
C HIS A 326 -14.95 -20.44 2.17
N GLN A 327 -15.82 -20.53 3.19
CA GLN A 327 -15.65 -21.41 4.35
C GLN A 327 -15.58 -22.87 3.91
N GLN A 328 -14.46 -23.31 3.30
CA GLN A 328 -14.35 -24.70 2.89
C GLN A 328 -12.90 -25.16 2.63
N ASN A 329 -11.92 -24.84 3.48
CA ASN A 329 -10.61 -25.52 3.36
C ASN A 329 -9.80 -25.78 4.66
N GLN A 330 -10.29 -25.41 5.85
CA GLN A 330 -9.62 -25.82 7.11
C GLN A 330 -9.51 -27.34 7.27
N ALA A 331 -10.42 -28.12 6.66
CA ALA A 331 -10.40 -29.58 6.75
C ALA A 331 -9.39 -30.29 5.83
N LYS A 332 -8.83 -29.59 4.81
CA LYS A 332 -7.98 -30.22 3.78
C LYS A 332 -6.49 -30.23 4.14
N LEU A 333 -6.03 -29.24 4.92
CA LEU A 333 -4.64 -29.14 5.36
C LEU A 333 -4.27 -30.12 6.49
N ILE A 334 -5.25 -30.52 7.32
CA ILE A 334 -5.05 -31.53 8.38
C ILE A 334 -4.84 -32.93 7.76
N ARG A 335 -5.45 -33.21 6.60
CA ARG A 335 -5.41 -34.54 5.96
C ARG A 335 -4.07 -34.86 5.28
N ASN A 336 -3.24 -33.85 5.00
CA ASN A 336 -1.97 -34.00 4.29
C ASN A 336 -0.72 -33.95 5.20
N GLY A 337 -0.90 -33.97 6.53
CA GLY A 337 0.22 -34.11 7.48
C GLY A 337 1.20 -32.93 7.54
N LEU A 338 0.75 -31.72 7.20
CA LEU A 338 1.58 -30.49 7.19
C LEU A 338 1.42 -29.63 8.46
N MET A 339 0.77 -30.15 9.50
CA MET A 339 0.56 -29.48 10.79
C MET A 339 0.83 -30.48 11.93
N GLU A 340 1.76 -30.18 12.83
CA GLU A 340 1.74 -30.72 14.19
C GLU A 340 1.07 -29.67 15.08
N GLY A 341 -0.15 -29.99 15.54
CA GLY A 341 -0.89 -29.16 16.49
C GLY A 341 -1.47 -30.04 17.58
N THR A 342 -0.99 -29.88 18.81
CA THR A 342 -1.66 -30.37 20.01
C THR A 342 -2.99 -29.65 20.19
N PRO A 343 -4.11 -30.36 20.43
CA PRO A 343 -5.41 -29.71 20.62
C PRO A 343 -5.47 -28.99 21.97
N ALA A 344 -5.78 -27.70 21.94
CA ALA A 344 -6.16 -26.94 23.13
C ALA A 344 -7.47 -27.50 23.68
N LYS A 345 -7.47 -27.86 24.97
CA LYS A 345 -8.65 -28.32 25.71
C LYS A 345 -9.65 -27.18 25.83
N SER A 346 -10.89 -27.45 25.47
CA SER A 346 -12.04 -26.64 25.85
C SER A 346 -12.24 -26.69 27.37
N SER A 347 -12.28 -25.52 28.01
CA SER A 347 -12.86 -25.35 29.34
C SER A 347 -14.24 -24.70 29.19
N LYS A 348 -15.18 -25.25 29.95
CA LYS A 348 -16.62 -24.97 30.00
C LYS A 348 -16.96 -23.53 30.35
#